data_AF-G0L3M5-F1
#
_entry.id   AF-G0L3M5-F1
#
_cell.length_a   1.000
_cell.length_b   1.000
_cell.length_c   1.000
_cell.angle_alpha   90.00
_cell.angle_beta   90.00
_cell.angle_gamma   90.00
#
_symmetry.space_group_name_H-M   'P 1'
#
loop_
_entity.id
_entity.type
_entity.pdbx_description
1 polymer ?
#
loop_
_entity_poly.entity_id
_entity_poly.type
_entity_poly.pdbx_seq_one_letter_code
_entity_poly.pdbx_strand_id
1 'polypeptide(L)'
;MTTLERSRPRLEENEKNAIVVRLERNQKDLIQLRTKLNSYRCEPKTYSLYESIENLRSKMDSLSHTNREIISSLKDTRKAVNAHLERAKKQLAEFRRLNEGVDEYLNICSSH
;
A
#
# COMPACT_ATOMS: atom_id res chain seq x y z
N MET A 1 -16.68 -18.23 -25.02
CA MET A 1 -17.02 -17.63 -23.71
C MET A 1 -15.90 -17.94 -22.74
N THR A 2 -15.12 -16.93 -22.32
CA THR A 2 -13.99 -17.10 -21.38
C THR A 2 -13.92 -15.88 -20.45
N THR A 3 -14.49 -16.01 -19.25
CA THR A 3 -14.61 -14.94 -18.24
C THR A 3 -13.65 -15.12 -17.05
N LEU A 4 -12.45 -15.67 -17.28
CA LEU A 4 -11.49 -16.00 -16.19
C LEU A 4 -10.50 -14.87 -15.84
N GLU A 5 -10.33 -13.86 -16.70
CA GLU A 5 -9.31 -12.82 -16.52
C GLU A 5 -9.68 -11.74 -15.47
N ARG A 6 -10.97 -11.55 -15.17
CA ARG A 6 -11.43 -10.42 -14.34
C ARG A 6 -11.27 -10.64 -12.83
N SER A 7 -10.96 -11.86 -12.40
CA SER A 7 -11.00 -12.30 -11.00
C SER A 7 -9.68 -12.08 -10.25
N ARG A 8 -8.54 -12.20 -10.95
CA ARG A 8 -7.18 -12.14 -10.38
C ARG A 8 -6.85 -10.82 -9.68
N PRO A 9 -7.13 -9.64 -10.28
CA PRO A 9 -6.75 -8.36 -9.68
C PRO A 9 -7.48 -8.08 -8.36
N ARG A 10 -8.72 -8.57 -8.22
CA ARG A 10 -9.52 -8.41 -6.98
C ARG A 10 -9.02 -9.28 -5.84
N LEU A 11 -8.51 -10.47 -6.15
CA LEU A 11 -7.92 -11.37 -5.14
C LEU A 11 -6.63 -10.77 -4.58
N GLU A 12 -5.74 -10.28 -5.45
CA GLU A 12 -4.48 -9.65 -5.04
C GLU A 12 -4.71 -8.36 -4.22
N GLU A 13 -5.69 -7.52 -4.58
CA GLU A 13 -6.04 -6.34 -3.77
C GLU A 13 -6.61 -6.73 -2.40
N ASN A 14 -7.41 -7.79 -2.33
CA ASN A 14 -7.93 -8.30 -1.06
C ASN A 14 -6.84 -8.90 -0.16
N GLU A 15 -5.91 -9.66 -0.74
CA GLU A 15 -4.76 -10.21 -0.03
C GLU A 15 -3.85 -9.11 0.52
N LYS A 16 -3.55 -8.11 -0.31
CA LYS A 16 -2.82 -6.90 0.11
C LYS A 16 -3.50 -6.20 1.28
N ASN A 17 -4.82 -5.95 1.17
CA ASN A 17 -5.57 -5.28 2.23
C ASN A 17 -5.57 -6.11 3.52
N ALA A 18 -5.70 -7.44 3.42
CA ALA A 18 -5.62 -8.34 4.57
C ALA A 18 -4.23 -8.29 5.24
N ILE A 19 -3.15 -8.25 4.46
CA ILE A 19 -1.77 -8.11 4.98
C ILE A 19 -1.61 -6.77 5.70
N VAL A 20 -2.05 -5.65 5.10
CA VAL A 20 -1.99 -4.32 5.72
C VAL A 20 -2.72 -4.31 7.07
N VAL A 21 -3.95 -4.83 7.12
CA VAL A 21 -4.72 -4.90 8.38
C VAL A 21 -4.01 -5.74 9.44
N ARG A 22 -3.37 -6.85 9.05
CA ARG A 22 -2.58 -7.68 9.98
C ARG A 22 -1.36 -6.93 10.51
N LEU A 23 -0.64 -6.21 9.66
CA LEU A 23 0.52 -5.40 10.07
C LEU A 23 0.11 -4.25 10.99
N GLU A 24 -1.03 -3.60 10.74
CA GLU A 24 -1.58 -2.56 11.62
C GLU A 24 -1.98 -3.11 13.00
N ARG A 25 -2.52 -4.33 13.06
CA ARG A 25 -2.78 -5.03 14.34
C ARG A 25 -1.48 -5.35 15.07
N ASN A 26 -0.51 -5.94 14.38
CA ASN A 26 0.81 -6.21 14.96
C ASN A 26 1.46 -4.95 15.52
N GLN A 27 1.29 -3.80 14.84
CA GLN A 27 1.79 -2.52 15.32
C GLN A 27 1.19 -2.12 16.68
N LYS A 28 -0.12 -2.36 16.87
CA LYS A 28 -0.79 -2.14 18.16
C LYS A 28 -0.30 -3.12 19.21
N ASP A 29 -0.12 -4.39 18.84
CA ASP A 29 0.35 -5.43 19.76
C ASP A 29 1.78 -5.15 20.25
N LEU A 30 2.67 -4.68 19.37
CA LEU A 30 4.03 -4.25 19.73
C LEU A 30 4.01 -3.11 20.76
N ILE A 31 3.10 -2.14 20.63
CA ILE A 31 2.93 -1.07 21.62
C ILE A 31 2.51 -1.66 22.97
N GLN A 32 1.53 -2.56 22.98
CA GLN A 32 1.08 -3.21 24.22
C GLN A 32 2.17 -4.04 24.88
N LEU A 33 2.95 -4.80 24.10
CA LEU A 33 4.09 -5.58 24.60
C LEU A 33 5.15 -4.67 25.21
N ARG A 34 5.44 -3.54 24.58
CA ARG A 34 6.38 -2.55 25.13
C ARG A 34 5.86 -1.93 26.43
N THR A 35 4.58 -1.59 26.51
CA THR A 35 3.95 -1.12 27.76
C THR A 35 4.07 -2.17 28.87
N LYS A 36 3.86 -3.45 28.57
CA LYS A 36 4.03 -4.54 29.53
C LYS A 36 5.47 -4.64 30.05
N LEU A 37 6.46 -4.60 29.15
CA LEU A 37 7.87 -4.63 29.56
C LEU A 37 8.31 -3.39 30.35
N ASN A 38 7.60 -2.26 30.20
CA ASN A 38 7.86 -1.05 30.97
C ASN A 38 7.14 -1.02 32.33
N SER A 39 6.39 -2.07 32.68
CA SER A 39 5.80 -2.19 34.01
C SER A 39 6.87 -2.44 35.07
N TYR A 40 6.71 -1.87 36.27
CA TYR A 40 7.57 -2.16 37.43
C TYR A 40 7.66 -3.65 37.77
N ARG A 41 6.68 -4.47 37.35
CA ARG A 41 6.72 -5.94 37.50
C ARG A 41 7.80 -6.60 36.64
N CYS A 42 8.27 -5.93 35.59
CA CYS A 42 9.28 -6.40 34.65
C CYS A 42 10.65 -5.74 34.89
N GLU A 43 10.84 -5.05 36.02
CA GLU A 43 12.12 -4.43 36.36
C GLU A 43 13.22 -5.50 36.46
N PRO A 44 14.31 -5.41 35.68
CA PRO A 44 15.36 -6.40 35.69
C PRO A 44 16.16 -6.34 37.00
N LYS A 45 16.28 -7.49 37.68
CA LYS A 45 17.01 -7.60 38.96
C LYS A 45 18.45 -8.09 38.79
N THR A 46 18.81 -8.52 37.59
CA THR A 46 20.14 -9.01 37.26
C THR A 46 20.57 -8.42 35.93
N TYR A 47 21.87 -8.36 35.70
CA TYR A 47 22.44 -7.88 34.46
C TYR A 47 21.95 -8.67 33.23
N SER A 48 21.86 -10.00 33.33
CA SER A 48 21.34 -10.85 32.25
C SER A 48 19.88 -10.55 31.89
N LEU A 49 19.04 -10.24 32.87
CA LEU A 49 17.65 -9.83 32.64
C LEU A 49 17.58 -8.45 31.99
N TYR A 50 18.49 -7.53 32.36
CA TYR A 50 18.61 -6.23 31.72
C TYR A 50 19.00 -6.36 30.23
N GLU A 51 20.01 -7.16 29.91
CA GLU A 51 20.37 -7.38 28.50
C GLU A 51 19.22 -8.02 27.71
N SER A 52 18.51 -8.95 28.33
CA SER A 52 17.36 -9.60 27.70
C SER A 52 16.23 -8.62 27.40
N ILE A 53 15.88 -7.72 28.35
CA ILE A 53 14.80 -6.76 28.15
C ILE A 53 15.18 -5.69 27.12
N GLU A 54 16.43 -5.23 27.10
CA GLU A 54 16.93 -4.29 26.10
C GLU A 54 16.96 -4.90 24.70
N ASN A 55 17.38 -6.15 24.56
CA ASN A 55 17.32 -6.86 23.28
C ASN A 55 15.88 -6.98 22.76
N LEU A 56 14.92 -7.28 23.63
CA LEU A 56 13.50 -7.33 23.26
C LEU A 56 12.97 -5.95 22.83
N ARG A 57 13.34 -4.88 23.55
CA ARG A 57 12.99 -3.50 23.18
C ARG A 57 13.52 -3.12 21.80
N SER A 58 14.80 -3.37 21.56
CA SER A 58 15.45 -3.11 20.27
C SER A 58 14.78 -3.87 19.11
N LYS A 59 14.50 -5.16 19.31
CA LYS A 59 13.78 -5.98 18.31
C LYS A 59 12.37 -5.46 18.04
N MET A 60 11.63 -5.04 19.07
CA MET A 60 10.30 -4.45 18.88
C MET A 60 10.35 -3.14 18.11
N ASP A 61 11.34 -2.30 18.36
CA ASP A 61 11.52 -1.03 17.65
C ASP A 61 11.89 -1.26 16.18
N SER A 62 12.77 -2.21 15.89
CA SER A 62 13.09 -2.64 14.53
C SER A 62 11.84 -3.18 13.79
N LEU A 63 11.09 -4.11 14.40
CA LEU A 63 9.86 -4.64 13.82
C LEU A 63 8.81 -3.56 13.57
N SER A 64 8.65 -2.63 14.51
CA SER A 64 7.74 -1.50 14.39
C SER A 64 8.13 -0.60 13.22
N HIS A 65 9.43 -0.32 13.04
CA HIS A 65 9.92 0.48 11.92
C HIS A 65 9.63 -0.21 10.58
N THR A 66 10.06 -1.47 10.42
CA THR A 66 9.83 -2.24 9.20
C THR A 66 8.35 -2.39 8.86
N ASN A 67 7.48 -2.63 9.85
CA ASN A 67 6.04 -2.70 9.63
C ASN A 67 5.49 -1.39 9.04
N ARG A 68 5.92 -0.23 9.55
CA ARG A 68 5.48 1.08 9.04
C ARG A 68 5.95 1.32 7.60
N GLU A 69 7.19 0.97 7.29
CA GLU A 69 7.73 1.08 5.94
C GLU A 69 6.97 0.22 4.93
N ILE A 70 6.68 -1.04 5.29
CA ILE A 70 5.90 -1.96 4.46
C ILE A 70 4.48 -1.43 4.27
N ILE A 71 3.81 -0.99 5.35
CA ILE A 71 2.46 -0.42 5.27
C ILE A 71 2.45 0.81 4.35
N SER A 72 3.45 1.71 4.45
CA SER A 72 3.53 2.90 3.58
C SER A 72 3.68 2.50 2.13
N SER A 73 4.65 1.63 1.83
CA SER A 73 4.91 1.16 0.46
C SER A 73 3.68 0.49 -0.16
N LEU A 74 3.01 -0.36 0.60
CA LEU A 74 1.77 -1.01 0.15
C LEU A 74 0.65 0.02 -0.06
N LYS A 75 0.51 1.04 0.77
CA LYS A 75 -0.53 2.07 0.55
C LYS A 75 -0.19 2.99 -0.63
N ASP A 76 1.08 3.31 -0.86
CA ASP A 76 1.52 4.22 -1.91
C ASP A 76 1.41 3.64 -3.33
N THR A 77 1.50 2.31 -3.50
CA THR A 77 1.21 1.67 -4.80
C THR A 77 -0.18 2.02 -5.34
N ARG A 78 -1.16 2.31 -4.48
CA ARG A 78 -2.49 2.79 -4.90
C ARG A 78 -2.43 4.19 -5.54
N LYS A 79 -1.56 5.07 -5.05
CA LYS A 79 -1.37 6.41 -5.62
C LYS A 79 -0.72 6.35 -6.99
N ALA A 80 0.30 5.50 -7.16
CA ALA A 80 0.97 5.30 -8.45
C ALA A 80 -0.02 4.79 -9.52
N VAL A 81 -0.81 3.76 -9.19
CA VAL A 81 -1.83 3.21 -10.09
C VAL A 81 -2.89 4.27 -10.45
N ASN A 82 -3.37 5.04 -9.48
CA ASN A 82 -4.31 6.14 -9.76
C ASN A 82 -3.71 7.22 -10.67
N ALA A 83 -2.45 7.60 -10.48
CA ALA A 83 -1.79 8.58 -11.32
C ALA A 83 -1.66 8.11 -12.78
N HIS A 84 -1.34 6.83 -13.00
CA HIS A 84 -1.30 6.24 -14.34
C HIS A 84 -2.70 6.16 -14.98
N LEU A 85 -3.73 5.83 -14.18
CA LEU A 85 -5.11 5.77 -14.64
C LEU A 85 -5.61 7.14 -15.14
N GLU A 86 -5.34 8.21 -14.37
CA GLU A 86 -5.74 9.57 -14.76
C GLU A 86 -5.00 10.05 -16.01
N ARG A 87 -3.72 9.72 -16.16
CA ARG A 87 -2.96 9.98 -17.39
C ARG A 87 -3.55 9.26 -18.60
N ALA A 88 -3.92 7.99 -18.45
CA ALA A 88 -4.55 7.21 -19.52
C ALA A 88 -5.90 7.79 -19.94
N LYS A 89 -6.75 8.20 -18.99
CA LYS A 89 -8.03 8.88 -19.29
C LYS A 89 -7.82 10.18 -20.05
N LYS A 90 -6.85 11.00 -19.62
CA LYS A 90 -6.51 12.24 -20.32
C LYS A 90 -6.08 11.97 -21.76
N GLN A 91 -5.22 10.97 -21.97
CA GLN A 91 -4.77 10.61 -23.31
C GLN A 91 -5.91 10.10 -24.20
N LEU A 92 -6.81 9.28 -23.67
CA LEU A 92 -8.00 8.84 -24.42
C LEU A 92 -8.91 10.02 -24.81
N ALA A 93 -9.05 11.03 -23.95
CA ALA A 93 -9.82 12.22 -24.26
C ALA A 93 -9.14 13.10 -25.34
N GLU A 94 -7.82 13.27 -25.26
CA GLU A 94 -7.04 13.96 -26.28
C GLU A 94 -7.14 13.28 -27.65
N PHE A 95 -7.05 11.94 -27.66
CA PHE A 95 -7.22 11.15 -28.87
C PHE A 95 -8.61 11.34 -29.50
N ARG A 96 -9.68 11.32 -28.70
CA ARG A 96 -11.04 11.55 -29.20
C ARG A 96 -11.19 12.92 -29.86
N ARG A 97 -10.67 13.97 -29.22
CA ARG A 97 -10.69 15.33 -29.79
C ARG A 97 -9.92 15.43 -31.09
N LEU A 98 -8.77 14.75 -31.16
CA LEU A 98 -8.00 14.68 -32.40
C LEU A 98 -8.79 13.97 -33.50
N ASN A 99 -9.42 12.84 -33.17
CA ASN A 99 -10.22 12.07 -34.11
C ASN A 99 -11.41 12.87 -34.64
N GLU A 100 -12.12 13.59 -33.75
CA GLU A 100 -13.20 14.51 -34.11
C GLU A 100 -12.70 15.60 -35.08
N GLY A 101 -11.53 16.19 -34.81
CA GLY A 101 -10.93 17.19 -35.70
C GLY A 101 -10.51 16.63 -37.07
N VAL A 102 -10.05 15.37 -37.12
CA VAL A 102 -9.75 14.67 -38.38
C VAL A 102 -11.04 14.40 -39.15
N ASP A 103 -12.09 13.91 -38.49
CA ASP A 103 -13.39 13.64 -39.12
C ASP A 103 -14.01 14.93 -39.68
N GLU A 104 -13.91 16.05 -38.96
CA GLU A 104 -14.35 17.36 -39.43
C GLU A 104 -13.59 17.82 -40.68
N TYR A 105 -12.26 17.67 -40.68
CA TYR A 105 -11.42 17.97 -41.84
C TYR A 105 -11.80 17.11 -43.06
N LEU A 106 -11.98 15.81 -42.87
CA LEU A 106 -12.38 14.89 -43.94
C LEU A 106 -13.74 15.27 -44.52
N ASN A 107 -14.72 15.63 -43.68
CA ASN A 107 -16.04 16.08 -44.13
C ASN A 107 -15.96 17.34 -45.01
N ILE A 108 -15.10 18.30 -44.65
CA ILE A 108 -14.86 19.50 -45.47
C ILE A 108 -14.30 19.12 -46.84
N CYS A 109 -13.31 18.22 -46.89
CA CYS A 109 -12.71 17.76 -48.14
C CYS A 109 -13.70 17.01 -49.05
N SER A 110 -14.64 16.25 -48.47
CA SER A 110 -15.64 15.49 -49.24
C SER A 110 -16.85 16.31 -49.70
N SER A 111 -17.04 17.52 -49.17
CA SER A 111 -18.17 18.39 -49.49
C SER A 111 -17.88 19.39 -50.63
N HIS A 112 -16.70 19.29 -51.24
CA HIS A 112 -16.17 20.20 -52.25
C HIS A 112 -15.88 19.47 -53.57
#